data_AF-A0A8T5SJ07-F1
#
_entry.id   AF-A0A8T5SJ07-F1
#
_cell.length_a   1.000
_cell.length_b   1.000
_cell.length_c   1.000
_cell.angle_alpha   90.00
_cell.angle_beta   90.00
_cell.angle_gamma   90.00
#
_symmetry.space_group_name_H-M   'P 1'
#
loop_
_entity.id
_entity.type
_entity.pdbx_description
1 polymer ?
#
loop_
_entity_poly.entity_id
_entity_poly.type
_entity_poly.pdbx_seq_one_letter_code
_entity_poly.pdbx_strand_id
1 'polypeptide(L)'
;MPHLASFRRGWESENLARFILYKFSFIANPSTVSDDIGIDFFCTLFQRQVKDNREYLIPRNSFAIQIKSNTDRLDFTNKLQYLEQLELPLFIGVADRNEMKLTIYSGEYLPLLFSQIGLPKVLEIDFKDRNLVTSNNFYHQENDKCILMFPKTLEIEATIDRDELIQKIDLLIKLVSDIQDNLSSKRNGEYIFKLIKPNLADAIIFAGSGSYNSFRHNFLLRLAEVYYNLAWIYTNSADNFNREEYELFKGLYLELEKIYQELPDVVKFPYTELIKTVEGSHSI
;
A
#
# COMPACT_ATOMS: atom_id res chain seq x y z
N MET A 1 26.37 -27.83 20.74
CA MET A 1 25.05 -27.91 20.05
C MET A 1 24.64 -26.53 19.53
N PRO A 2 25.23 -26.07 18.41
CA PRO A 2 25.01 -24.72 17.88
C PRO A 2 23.58 -24.49 17.35
N HIS A 3 22.90 -25.54 16.86
CA HIS A 3 21.53 -25.47 16.30
C HIS A 3 20.45 -25.16 17.35
N LEU A 4 20.58 -25.67 18.58
CA LEU A 4 19.65 -25.34 19.68
C LEU A 4 19.85 -23.90 20.16
N ALA A 5 21.09 -23.40 20.13
CA ALA A 5 21.40 -22.03 20.51
C ALA A 5 20.86 -21.02 19.48
N SER A 6 20.96 -21.31 18.18
CA SER A 6 20.36 -20.44 17.14
C SER A 6 18.83 -20.42 17.22
N PHE A 7 18.20 -21.57 17.45
CA PHE A 7 16.74 -21.66 17.61
C PHE A 7 16.25 -20.85 18.82
N ARG A 8 16.93 -21.00 19.96
CA ARG A 8 16.61 -20.25 21.18
C ARG A 8 16.77 -18.74 21.00
N ARG A 9 17.80 -18.30 20.27
CA ARG A 9 18.01 -16.87 19.96
C ARG A 9 16.89 -16.31 19.08
N GLY A 10 16.45 -17.07 18.07
CA GLY A 10 15.30 -16.70 17.24
C GLY A 10 14.03 -16.53 18.08
N TRP A 11 13.74 -17.51 18.94
CA TRP A 11 12.59 -17.47 19.84
C TRP A 11 12.62 -16.28 20.82
N GLU A 12 13.79 -15.94 21.36
CA GLU A 12 13.96 -14.76 22.22
C GLU A 12 13.71 -13.44 21.45
N SER A 13 14.21 -13.33 20.21
CA SER A 13 13.95 -12.17 19.34
C SER A 13 12.46 -12.02 19.01
N GLU A 14 11.76 -13.13 18.71
CA GLU A 14 10.31 -13.12 18.51
C GLU A 14 9.54 -12.70 19.77
N ASN A 15 9.95 -13.16 20.95
CA ASN A 15 9.31 -12.77 22.21
C ASN A 15 9.47 -11.28 22.50
N LEU A 16 10.66 -10.72 22.28
CA LEU A 16 10.91 -9.28 22.41
C LEU A 16 10.05 -8.48 21.42
N ALA A 17 10.06 -8.88 20.15
CA ALA A 17 9.24 -8.24 19.12
C ALA A 17 7.76 -8.28 19.48
N ARG A 18 7.26 -9.44 19.91
CA ARG A 18 5.87 -9.62 20.34
C ARG A 18 5.51 -8.70 21.51
N PHE A 19 6.37 -8.60 22.52
CA PHE A 19 6.19 -7.69 23.65
C PHE A 19 6.06 -6.23 23.19
N ILE A 20 6.95 -5.78 22.30
CA ILE A 20 6.94 -4.42 21.76
C ILE A 20 5.68 -4.17 20.91
N LEU A 21 5.35 -5.09 20.00
CA LEU A 21 4.19 -5.01 19.11
C LEU A 21 2.86 -4.97 19.89
N TYR A 22 2.75 -5.69 21.01
CA TYR A 22 1.53 -5.71 21.83
C TYR A 22 1.17 -4.33 22.42
N LYS A 23 2.14 -3.41 22.51
CA LYS A 23 1.88 -2.07 23.01
C LYS A 23 1.00 -1.22 22.09
N PHE A 24 0.88 -1.61 20.82
CA PHE A 24 0.18 -0.82 19.79
C PHE A 24 -0.59 -1.64 18.74
N SER A 25 -0.58 -2.96 18.82
CA SER A 25 -1.31 -3.83 17.91
C SER A 25 -1.95 -5.02 18.60
N PHE A 26 -3.07 -5.49 18.07
CA PHE A 26 -3.58 -6.82 18.32
C PHE A 26 -2.77 -7.81 17.47
N ILE A 27 -2.17 -8.80 18.11
CA ILE A 27 -1.28 -9.77 17.45
C ILE A 27 -2.02 -11.09 17.27
N ALA A 28 -2.01 -11.61 16.05
CA ALA A 28 -2.37 -12.98 15.72
C ALA A 28 -1.13 -13.74 15.23
N ASN A 29 -0.92 -14.94 15.76
CA ASN A 29 0.16 -15.82 15.34
C ASN A 29 -0.40 -16.84 14.34
N PRO A 30 0.17 -16.96 13.12
CA PRO A 30 -0.19 -18.05 12.22
C PRO A 30 0.13 -19.39 12.87
N SER A 31 -0.75 -20.38 12.69
CA SER A 31 -0.46 -21.75 13.11
C SER A 31 0.73 -22.28 12.30
N THR A 32 1.85 -22.57 12.97
CA THR A 32 3.08 -23.01 12.30
C THR A 32 2.93 -24.44 11.81
N VAL A 33 2.44 -24.61 10.58
CA VAL A 33 2.76 -25.81 9.79
C VAL A 33 4.16 -25.58 9.22
N SER A 34 5.01 -26.60 9.32
CA SER A 34 6.47 -26.53 9.31
C SER A 34 7.17 -25.93 8.07
N ASP A 35 6.46 -25.32 7.11
CA ASP A 35 7.07 -24.78 5.89
C ASP A 35 6.64 -23.38 5.41
N ASP A 36 5.42 -22.88 5.62
CA ASP A 36 4.86 -22.26 4.40
C ASP A 36 5.03 -20.76 4.08
N ILE A 37 5.32 -19.84 5.01
CA ILE A 37 5.14 -18.41 4.65
C ILE A 37 6.20 -17.46 5.24
N GLY A 38 6.77 -17.82 6.39
CA GLY A 38 7.79 -17.01 7.07
C GLY A 38 7.28 -15.66 7.59
N ILE A 39 5.98 -15.50 7.81
CA ILE A 39 5.41 -14.40 8.60
C ILE A 39 5.27 -14.90 10.04
N ASP A 40 5.77 -14.12 11.00
CA ASP A 40 5.71 -14.50 12.41
C ASP A 40 4.45 -13.93 13.08
N PHE A 41 4.02 -12.74 12.67
CA PHE A 41 2.85 -12.07 13.23
C PHE A 41 1.99 -11.38 12.16
N PHE A 42 0.68 -11.45 12.36
CA PHE A 42 -0.27 -10.50 11.80
C PHE A 42 -0.64 -9.49 12.88
N CYS A 43 -0.46 -8.21 12.59
CA CYS A 43 -0.63 -7.12 13.53
C CYS A 43 -1.75 -6.20 13.06
N THR A 44 -2.85 -6.13 13.81
CA THR A 44 -3.89 -5.11 13.61
C THR A 44 -3.57 -3.91 14.49
N LEU A 45 -3.20 -2.79 13.89
CA LEU A 45 -2.94 -1.54 14.62
C LEU A 45 -4.20 -1.11 15.35
N PHE A 46 -4.04 -0.50 16.52
CA PHE A 46 -5.14 0.17 17.20
C PHE A 46 -4.82 1.63 17.49
N GLN A 47 -5.84 2.47 17.41
CA GLN A 47 -5.79 3.85 17.88
C GLN A 47 -6.51 3.94 19.22
N ARG A 48 -5.92 4.67 20.15
CA ARG A 48 -6.50 4.93 21.46
C ARG A 48 -7.49 6.08 21.36
N GLN A 49 -8.70 5.89 21.85
CA GLN A 49 -9.71 6.93 21.94
C GLN A 49 -10.22 7.01 23.38
N VAL A 50 -10.17 8.20 23.97
CA VAL A 50 -10.76 8.44 25.30
C VAL A 50 -12.20 8.88 25.11
N LYS A 51 -13.13 8.15 25.71
CA LYS A 51 -14.55 8.49 25.75
C LYS A 51 -15.09 8.18 27.14
N ASP A 52 -15.80 9.12 27.75
CA ASP A 52 -16.40 8.96 29.10
C ASP A 52 -15.38 8.51 30.18
N ASN A 53 -14.19 9.11 30.19
CA ASN A 53 -13.05 8.72 31.06
C ASN A 53 -12.60 7.25 30.93
N ARG A 54 -12.96 6.57 29.84
CA ARG A 54 -12.49 5.23 29.51
C ARG A 54 -11.67 5.25 28.24
N GLU A 55 -10.60 4.46 28.22
CA GLU A 55 -9.77 4.27 27.05
C GLU A 55 -10.30 3.09 26.23
N TYR A 56 -10.58 3.35 24.95
CA TYR A 56 -10.99 2.37 23.97
C TYR A 56 -9.87 2.17 22.95
N LEU A 57 -9.61 0.92 22.60
CA LEU A 57 -8.68 0.56 21.52
C LEU A 57 -9.50 0.30 20.26
N ILE A 58 -9.45 1.22 19.30
CA ILE A 58 -10.19 1.13 18.05
C ILE A 58 -9.28 0.51 16.99
N PRO A 59 -9.64 -0.64 16.40
CA PRO A 59 -8.83 -1.26 15.36
C PRO A 59 -8.73 -0.37 14.12
N ARG A 60 -7.57 -0.45 13.47
CA ARG A 60 -7.20 0.22 12.23
C ARG A 60 -6.68 -0.83 11.24
N ASN A 61 -5.82 -0.42 10.32
CA ASN A 61 -5.23 -1.27 9.30
C ASN A 61 -4.36 -2.37 9.92
N SER A 62 -4.21 -3.48 9.19
CA SER A 62 -3.39 -4.61 9.60
C SER A 62 -2.17 -4.74 8.70
N PHE A 63 -1.10 -5.31 9.23
CA PHE A 63 0.11 -5.63 8.48
C PHE A 63 0.66 -6.99 8.87
N ALA A 64 1.43 -7.60 7.96
CA ALA A 64 2.18 -8.82 8.21
C ALA A 64 3.63 -8.47 8.55
N ILE A 65 4.23 -9.14 9.53
CA ILE A 65 5.63 -8.90 9.91
C ILE A 65 6.39 -10.20 10.12
N GLN A 66 7.61 -10.24 9.58
CA GLN A 66 8.61 -11.27 9.88
C GLN A 66 9.70 -10.70 10.78
N ILE A 67 10.09 -11.43 11.82
CA ILE A 67 11.11 -11.07 12.78
C ILE A 67 12.45 -11.70 12.42
N LYS A 68 13.52 -10.90 12.54
CA LYS A 68 14.91 -11.28 12.32
C LYS A 68 15.78 -10.79 13.46
N SER A 69 16.94 -11.41 13.60
CA SER A 69 17.94 -11.05 14.61
C SER A 69 19.05 -10.13 14.07
N ASN A 70 19.10 -9.89 12.76
CA ASN A 70 20.09 -9.03 12.11
C ASN A 70 19.52 -8.42 10.82
N THR A 71 20.34 -7.58 10.18
CA THR A 71 20.07 -6.91 8.91
C THR A 71 20.83 -7.56 7.75
N ASP A 72 21.14 -8.85 7.82
CA ASP A 72 21.75 -9.54 6.68
C ASP A 72 20.75 -9.57 5.52
N ARG A 73 21.26 -9.57 4.27
CA ARG A 73 20.40 -9.70 3.09
C ARG A 73 19.52 -10.94 3.22
N LEU A 74 18.23 -10.80 2.90
CA LEU A 74 17.27 -11.90 3.00
C LEU A 74 16.90 -12.41 1.62
N ASP A 75 17.00 -13.72 1.42
CA ASP A 75 16.49 -14.38 0.22
C ASP A 75 14.99 -14.66 0.35
N PHE A 76 14.20 -14.13 -0.59
CA PHE A 76 12.74 -14.27 -0.69
C PHE A 76 12.32 -15.03 -1.96
N THR A 77 13.27 -15.66 -2.66
CA THR A 77 13.03 -16.35 -3.93
C THR A 77 11.96 -17.44 -3.82
N ASN A 78 11.94 -18.19 -2.72
CA ASN A 78 10.94 -19.24 -2.51
C ASN A 78 9.55 -18.72 -2.09
N LYS A 79 9.38 -17.41 -1.91
CA LYS A 79 8.13 -16.77 -1.45
C LYS A 79 7.52 -15.82 -2.47
N LEU A 80 8.06 -15.79 -3.69
CA LEU A 80 7.67 -14.81 -4.72
C LEU A 80 6.17 -14.80 -5.00
N GLN A 81 5.56 -15.97 -5.19
CA GLN A 81 4.12 -16.08 -5.44
C GLN A 81 3.29 -15.60 -4.24
N TYR A 82 3.72 -15.95 -3.02
CA TYR A 82 3.07 -15.47 -1.80
C TYR A 82 3.15 -13.95 -1.69
N LEU A 83 4.33 -13.37 -1.89
CA LEU A 83 4.55 -11.92 -1.84
C LEU A 83 3.73 -11.17 -2.89
N GLU A 84 3.59 -11.74 -4.09
CA GLU A 84 2.83 -11.12 -5.17
C GLU A 84 1.34 -11.02 -4.86
N GLN A 85 0.81 -12.01 -4.14
CA GLN A 85 -0.60 -12.15 -3.77
C GLN A 85 -0.91 -11.60 -2.38
N LEU A 86 0.11 -11.19 -1.62
CA LEU A 86 -0.06 -10.71 -0.26
C LEU A 86 -0.91 -9.42 -0.25
N GLU A 87 -2.07 -9.48 0.39
CA GLU A 87 -3.00 -8.34 0.47
C GLU A 87 -2.76 -7.44 1.68
N LEU A 88 -1.73 -7.74 2.48
CA LEU A 88 -1.34 -6.97 3.65
C LEU A 88 0.02 -6.32 3.43
N PRO A 89 0.23 -5.08 3.90
CA PRO A 89 1.56 -4.50 3.97
C PRO A 89 2.53 -5.44 4.68
N LEU A 90 3.67 -5.71 4.04
CA LEU A 90 4.73 -6.54 4.60
C LEU A 90 5.79 -5.68 5.30
N PHE A 91 6.17 -6.09 6.49
CA PHE A 91 7.31 -5.54 7.21
C PHE A 91 8.30 -6.62 7.62
N ILE A 92 9.55 -6.20 7.83
CA ILE A 92 10.56 -6.99 8.53
C ILE A 92 10.92 -6.25 9.82
N GLY A 93 10.77 -6.92 10.96
CA GLY A 93 11.21 -6.44 12.26
C GLY A 93 12.57 -7.02 12.61
N VAL A 94 13.56 -6.18 12.84
CA VAL A 94 14.87 -6.60 13.35
C VAL A 94 14.90 -6.33 14.85
N ALA A 95 14.91 -7.40 15.64
CA ALA A 95 14.90 -7.34 17.09
C ALA A 95 16.33 -7.36 17.64
N ASP A 96 16.71 -6.28 18.31
CA ASP A 96 17.98 -6.18 19.04
C ASP A 96 17.73 -6.39 20.52
N ARG A 97 18.26 -7.51 21.02
CA ARG A 97 18.07 -7.96 22.41
C ARG A 97 19.00 -7.25 23.40
N ASN A 98 20.11 -6.68 22.92
CA ASN A 98 21.04 -5.96 23.79
C ASN A 98 20.48 -4.57 24.10
N GLU A 99 19.95 -3.90 23.07
CA GLU A 99 19.32 -2.58 23.21
C GLU A 99 17.81 -2.67 23.50
N MET A 100 17.26 -3.88 23.56
CA MET A 100 15.83 -4.15 23.82
C MET A 100 14.91 -3.35 22.89
N LYS A 101 15.21 -3.37 21.59
CA LYS A 101 14.52 -2.57 20.57
C LYS A 101 14.06 -3.39 19.37
N LEU A 102 13.08 -2.86 18.66
CA LEU A 102 12.57 -3.37 17.40
C LEU A 102 12.70 -2.30 16.33
N THR A 103 13.50 -2.56 15.30
CA THR A 103 13.58 -1.73 14.10
C THR A 103 12.71 -2.33 13.01
N ILE A 104 11.79 -1.55 12.46
CA ILE A 104 10.83 -2.01 11.44
C ILE A 104 11.24 -1.48 10.07
N TYR A 105 11.32 -2.37 9.09
CA TYR A 105 11.61 -2.07 7.69
C TYR A 105 10.41 -2.41 6.81
N SER A 106 10.11 -1.55 5.84
CA SER A 106 8.89 -1.62 5.02
C SER A 106 9.13 -2.31 3.68
N GLY A 107 8.20 -3.18 3.28
CA GLY A 107 8.10 -3.75 1.93
C GLY A 107 7.28 -2.91 0.97
N GLU A 108 7.14 -1.59 1.20
CA GLU A 108 6.29 -0.67 0.43
C GLU A 108 6.51 -0.69 -1.09
N TYR A 109 7.70 -1.06 -1.55
CA TYR A 109 8.05 -1.11 -2.96
C TYR A 109 7.76 -2.44 -3.65
N LEU A 110 7.27 -3.47 -2.94
CA LEU A 110 6.89 -4.76 -3.55
C LEU A 110 5.86 -4.62 -4.68
N PRO A 111 4.75 -3.86 -4.53
CA PRO A 111 3.77 -3.74 -5.60
C PRO A 111 4.35 -3.05 -6.84
N LEU A 112 5.22 -2.06 -6.62
CA LEU A 112 5.89 -1.30 -7.67
C LEU A 112 6.86 -2.21 -8.42
N LEU A 113 7.68 -2.99 -7.70
CA LEU A 113 8.62 -3.93 -8.30
C LEU A 113 7.91 -4.92 -9.22
N PHE A 114 6.89 -5.61 -8.70
CA PHE A 114 6.17 -6.62 -9.48
C PHE A 114 5.41 -6.01 -10.65
N SER A 115 4.97 -4.76 -10.54
CA SER A 115 4.36 -4.03 -11.67
C SER A 115 5.37 -3.63 -12.74
N GLN A 116 6.61 -3.35 -12.35
CA GLN A 116 7.66 -2.88 -13.24
C GLN A 116 8.36 -4.02 -13.99
N ILE A 117 8.75 -5.09 -13.29
CA ILE A 117 9.56 -6.18 -13.86
C ILE A 117 8.86 -7.54 -13.84
N GLY A 118 7.65 -7.65 -13.27
CA GLY A 118 7.00 -8.93 -13.02
C GLY A 118 7.64 -9.69 -11.86
N LEU A 119 7.43 -11.01 -11.81
CA LEU A 119 8.10 -11.88 -10.84
C LEU A 119 9.57 -12.10 -11.26
N PRO A 120 10.57 -11.63 -10.48
CA PRO A 120 11.96 -11.91 -10.77
C PRO A 120 12.28 -13.41 -10.53
N LYS A 121 13.37 -13.91 -11.13
CA LYS A 121 13.83 -15.29 -10.86
C LYS A 121 14.38 -15.47 -9.45
N VAL A 122 15.07 -14.46 -8.94
CA VAL A 122 15.69 -14.42 -7.62
C VAL A 122 15.40 -13.06 -7.01
N LEU A 123 14.92 -13.03 -5.78
CA LEU A 123 14.62 -11.80 -5.03
C LEU A 123 15.36 -11.82 -3.70
N GLU A 124 16.24 -10.84 -3.52
CA GLU A 124 16.87 -10.54 -2.24
C GLU A 124 16.39 -9.20 -1.70
N ILE A 125 16.31 -9.09 -0.38
CA ILE A 125 15.95 -7.87 0.33
C ILE A 125 17.20 -7.27 0.98
N ASP A 126 17.43 -5.98 0.76
CA ASP A 126 18.49 -5.20 1.40
C ASP A 126 17.89 -4.09 2.27
N PHE A 127 18.35 -3.97 3.50
CA PHE A 127 17.84 -3.00 4.46
C PHE A 127 18.60 -1.68 4.32
N LYS A 128 17.87 -0.58 4.15
CA LYS A 128 18.45 0.76 3.97
C LYS A 128 17.79 1.79 4.85
N ASP A 129 18.52 2.85 5.18
CA ASP A 129 17.90 4.05 5.72
C ASP A 129 16.92 4.63 4.70
N ARG A 130 15.74 5.04 5.15
CA ARG A 130 14.66 5.56 4.27
C ARG A 130 15.11 6.70 3.37
N ASN A 131 15.99 7.58 3.87
CA ASN A 131 16.50 8.71 3.11
C ASN A 131 17.38 8.32 1.91
N LEU A 132 17.87 7.07 1.88
CA LEU A 132 18.67 6.53 0.77
C LEU A 132 17.82 5.83 -0.29
N VAL A 133 16.54 5.57 0.01
CA VAL A 133 15.60 4.89 -0.89
C VAL A 133 14.69 5.91 -1.54
N THR A 134 14.64 5.89 -2.86
CA THR A 134 13.88 6.81 -3.71
C THR A 134 13.10 6.03 -4.76
N SER A 135 12.20 6.74 -5.45
CA SER A 135 11.46 6.24 -6.61
C SER A 135 12.34 5.66 -7.73
N ASN A 136 13.61 6.07 -7.81
CA ASN A 136 14.47 5.73 -8.93
C ASN A 136 15.53 4.67 -8.59
N ASN A 137 15.67 4.32 -7.31
CA ASN A 137 16.68 3.37 -6.84
C ASN A 137 16.13 2.37 -5.83
N PHE A 138 14.81 2.18 -5.73
CA PHE A 138 14.22 1.25 -4.76
C PHE A 138 14.57 -0.22 -5.04
N TYR A 139 15.08 -0.54 -6.23
CA TYR A 139 15.65 -1.84 -6.54
C TYR A 139 16.81 -1.69 -7.53
N HIS A 140 17.64 -2.72 -7.63
CA HIS A 140 18.64 -2.88 -8.68
C HIS A 140 18.84 -4.35 -9.03
N GLN A 141 19.52 -4.61 -10.16
CA GLN A 141 19.86 -5.95 -10.60
C GLN A 141 21.35 -6.24 -10.38
N GLU A 142 21.66 -7.37 -9.74
CA GLU A 142 23.02 -7.91 -9.60
C GLU A 142 23.04 -9.29 -10.27
N ASN A 143 23.58 -9.38 -11.50
CA ASN A 143 23.48 -10.57 -12.36
C ASN A 143 22.01 -10.99 -12.58
N ASP A 144 21.64 -12.23 -12.24
CA ASP A 144 20.27 -12.74 -12.33
C ASP A 144 19.41 -12.42 -11.08
N LYS A 145 19.95 -11.65 -10.12
CA LYS A 145 19.28 -11.32 -8.86
C LYS A 145 18.64 -9.96 -8.90
N CYS A 146 17.38 -9.88 -8.47
CA CYS A 146 16.73 -8.62 -8.16
C CYS A 146 16.93 -8.32 -6.67
N ILE A 147 17.47 -7.16 -6.35
CA ILE A 147 17.65 -6.70 -4.97
C ILE A 147 16.70 -5.55 -4.72
N LEU A 148 15.76 -5.76 -3.81
CA LEU A 148 14.75 -4.78 -3.41
C LEU A 148 15.15 -4.13 -2.09
N MET A 149 15.10 -2.80 -2.04
CA MET A 149 15.43 -2.05 -0.84
C MET A 149 14.22 -1.96 0.08
N PHE A 150 14.37 -2.41 1.32
CA PHE A 150 13.40 -2.22 2.38
C PHE A 150 13.83 -1.03 3.24
N PRO A 151 13.16 0.13 3.13
CA PRO A 151 13.52 1.31 3.94
C PRO A 151 13.16 1.13 5.42
N LYS A 152 14.07 1.59 6.29
CA LYS A 152 13.84 1.73 7.73
C LYS A 152 12.66 2.66 7.96
N THR A 153 11.64 2.16 8.64
CA THR A 153 10.41 2.90 8.91
C THR A 153 10.46 3.58 10.26
N LEU A 154 10.68 2.79 11.32
CA LEU A 154 10.69 3.29 12.68
C LEU A 154 11.46 2.34 13.60
N GLU A 155 11.79 2.85 14.77
CA GLU A 155 12.48 2.12 15.83
C GLU A 155 11.74 2.33 17.15
N ILE A 156 11.44 1.24 17.84
CA ILE A 156 10.72 1.24 19.10
C ILE A 156 11.53 0.48 20.15
N GLU A 157 11.84 1.17 21.23
CA GLU A 157 12.45 0.59 22.41
C GLU A 157 11.39 -0.06 23.31
N ALA A 158 11.78 -1.13 24.02
CA ALA A 158 10.94 -1.76 25.04
C ALA A 158 10.57 -0.81 26.19
N THR A 159 11.29 0.28 26.37
CA THR A 159 11.10 1.30 27.41
C THR A 159 10.48 2.60 26.89
N ILE A 160 10.10 2.67 25.61
CA ILE A 160 9.53 3.88 24.99
C ILE A 160 8.39 4.47 25.83
N ASP A 161 8.39 5.80 25.96
CA ASP A 161 7.31 6.53 26.60
C ASP A 161 6.01 6.42 25.79
N ARG A 162 4.87 6.54 26.47
CA ARG A 162 3.55 6.39 25.85
C ARG A 162 3.28 7.46 24.79
N ASP A 163 3.65 8.71 25.05
CA ASP A 163 3.34 9.81 24.13
C ASP A 163 4.24 9.74 22.89
N GLU A 164 5.52 9.39 23.08
CA GLU A 164 6.44 9.13 21.97
C GLU A 164 5.97 7.94 21.13
N LEU A 165 5.51 6.86 21.78
CA LEU A 165 4.97 5.70 21.07
C LEU A 165 3.77 6.11 20.20
N ILE A 166 2.80 6.86 20.73
CA ILE A 166 1.62 7.28 19.98
C ILE A 166 2.02 8.02 18.69
N GLN A 167 2.96 8.96 18.77
CA GLN A 167 3.44 9.69 17.59
C GLN A 167 4.05 8.78 16.53
N LYS A 168 4.86 7.80 16.94
CA LYS A 168 5.43 6.80 16.01
C LYS A 168 4.36 5.92 15.38
N ILE A 169 3.32 5.57 16.13
CA ILE A 169 2.24 4.72 15.65
C ILE A 169 1.30 5.46 14.69
N ASP A 170 1.03 6.75 14.89
CA ASP A 170 0.25 7.53 13.94
C ASP A 170 0.94 7.58 12.55
N LEU A 171 2.27 7.72 12.53
CA LEU A 171 3.05 7.62 11.29
C LEU A 171 2.98 6.23 10.67
N LEU A 172 3.04 5.17 11.49
CA LEU A 172 2.91 3.80 11.01
C LEU A 172 1.51 3.52 10.44
N ILE A 173 0.44 4.01 11.08
CA ILE A 173 -0.94 3.87 10.58
C ILE A 173 -1.07 4.48 9.19
N LYS A 174 -0.56 5.71 9.00
CA LYS A 174 -0.55 6.37 7.70
C LYS A 174 0.22 5.55 6.66
N LEU A 175 1.41 5.09 7.01
CA LEU A 175 2.23 4.25 6.14
C LEU A 175 1.51 2.96 5.72
N VAL A 176 0.93 2.23 6.67
CA VAL A 176 0.20 0.99 6.40
C VAL A 176 -0.98 1.26 5.47
N SER A 177 -1.70 2.37 5.66
CA SER A 177 -2.76 2.80 4.74
C SER A 177 -2.23 3.06 3.33
N ASP A 178 -1.14 3.81 3.19
CA ASP A 178 -0.56 4.14 1.87
C ASP A 178 -0.07 2.88 1.13
N ILE A 179 0.55 1.92 1.84
CA ILE A 179 0.94 0.63 1.25
C ILE A 179 -0.29 -0.19 0.84
N GLN A 180 -1.34 -0.19 1.67
CA GLN A 180 -2.57 -0.93 1.39
C GLN A 180 -3.31 -0.36 0.18
N ASP A 181 -3.28 0.97 -0.01
CA ASP A 181 -3.78 1.61 -1.23
C ASP A 181 -2.99 1.13 -2.45
N ASN A 182 -1.66 1.09 -2.37
CA ASN A 182 -0.82 0.59 -3.47
C ASN A 182 -1.07 -0.89 -3.79
N LEU A 183 -1.28 -1.74 -2.77
CA LEU A 183 -1.66 -3.14 -2.97
C LEU A 183 -3.02 -3.25 -3.68
N SER A 184 -3.99 -2.41 -3.26
CA SER A 184 -5.31 -2.35 -3.88
C SER A 184 -5.24 -1.87 -5.32
N SER A 185 -4.47 -0.83 -5.61
CA SER A 185 -4.20 -0.32 -6.96
C SER A 185 -3.68 -1.44 -7.87
N LYS A 186 -2.63 -2.17 -7.45
CA LYS A 186 -2.10 -3.31 -8.23
C LYS A 186 -3.17 -4.36 -8.50
N ARG A 187 -3.94 -4.76 -7.47
CA ARG A 187 -4.97 -5.81 -7.59
C ARG A 187 -6.11 -5.40 -8.53
N ASN A 188 -6.48 -4.12 -8.51
CA ASN A 188 -7.49 -3.56 -9.41
C ASN A 188 -6.96 -3.30 -10.82
N GLY A 189 -5.67 -3.59 -11.09
CA GLY A 189 -5.03 -3.27 -12.36
C GLY A 189 -4.90 -1.75 -12.58
N GLU A 190 -4.95 -0.95 -11.52
CA GLU A 190 -4.69 0.48 -11.53
C GLU A 190 -3.19 0.67 -11.29
N TYR A 191 -2.41 0.91 -12.34
CA TYR A 191 -0.94 1.01 -12.24
C TYR A 191 -0.46 2.42 -11.87
N ILE A 192 -1.16 3.02 -10.90
CA ILE A 192 -0.88 4.32 -10.32
C ILE A 192 -0.64 4.09 -8.82
N PHE A 193 0.58 4.37 -8.38
CA PHE A 193 1.04 4.06 -7.03
C PHE A 193 1.45 5.33 -6.31
N LYS A 194 1.01 5.49 -5.07
CA LYS A 194 1.44 6.56 -4.17
C LYS A 194 2.91 6.38 -3.81
N LEU A 195 3.69 7.46 -3.93
CA LEU A 195 5.02 7.50 -3.36
C LEU A 195 4.96 7.85 -1.89
N ILE A 196 5.49 6.96 -1.07
CA ILE A 196 5.51 7.11 0.38
C ILE A 196 6.69 7.99 0.77
N LYS A 197 6.50 9.30 0.67
CA LYS A 197 7.46 10.32 1.11
C LYS A 197 6.83 11.26 2.12
N PRO A 198 7.59 11.76 3.11
CA PRO A 198 7.14 12.88 3.91
C PRO A 198 7.05 14.10 2.98
N ASN A 199 5.83 14.57 2.70
CA ASN A 199 5.50 15.90 2.15
C ASN A 199 5.41 16.10 0.63
N LEU A 200 5.34 15.04 -0.20
CA LEU A 200 4.85 15.18 -1.58
C LEU A 200 3.80 14.11 -1.90
N ALA A 201 2.65 14.55 -2.42
CA ALA A 201 1.67 13.69 -3.06
C ALA A 201 2.16 13.35 -4.47
N ASP A 202 3.28 12.64 -4.56
CA ASP A 202 3.77 12.13 -5.83
C ASP A 202 3.16 10.74 -6.10
N ALA A 203 2.87 10.48 -7.36
CA ALA A 203 2.49 9.16 -7.85
C ALA A 203 3.54 8.65 -8.85
N ILE A 204 3.80 7.34 -8.83
CA ILE A 204 4.46 6.65 -9.95
C ILE A 204 3.40 5.97 -10.78
N ILE A 205 3.49 6.17 -12.08
CA ILE A 205 2.64 5.52 -13.07
C ILE A 205 3.51 4.53 -13.84
N PHE A 206 3.08 3.27 -13.90
CA PHE A 206 3.74 2.27 -14.73
C PHE A 206 2.93 2.01 -16.00
N ALA A 207 3.62 2.13 -17.14
CA ALA A 207 3.20 1.53 -18.41
C ALA A 207 3.96 0.21 -18.56
N GLY A 208 3.26 -0.91 -18.62
CA GLY A 208 3.87 -2.25 -18.59
C GLY A 208 2.90 -3.36 -18.97
N SER A 209 3.37 -4.61 -18.92
CA SER A 209 2.66 -5.81 -19.40
C SER A 209 1.29 -6.03 -18.74
N GLY A 210 1.10 -5.56 -17.50
CA GLY A 210 -0.20 -5.54 -16.84
C GLY A 210 -1.06 -4.32 -17.19
N SER A 211 -0.47 -3.12 -17.11
CA SER A 211 -1.15 -1.83 -17.34
C SER A 211 -1.79 -1.71 -18.72
N TYR A 212 -1.12 -2.22 -19.76
CA TYR A 212 -1.65 -2.21 -21.12
C TYR A 212 -3.03 -2.91 -21.23
N ASN A 213 -3.29 -3.91 -20.40
CA ASN A 213 -4.54 -4.69 -20.45
C ASN A 213 -5.72 -3.96 -19.79
N SER A 214 -5.46 -3.10 -18.80
CA SER A 214 -6.50 -2.46 -17.98
C SER A 214 -6.65 -0.96 -18.20
N PHE A 215 -5.63 -0.25 -18.72
CA PHE A 215 -5.62 1.22 -18.70
C PHE A 215 -6.81 1.85 -19.44
N ARG A 216 -7.25 1.26 -20.57
CA ARG A 216 -8.40 1.78 -21.33
C ARG A 216 -9.69 1.65 -20.52
N HIS A 217 -9.90 0.49 -19.90
CA HIS A 217 -11.07 0.27 -19.06
C HIS A 217 -11.05 1.23 -17.86
N ASN A 218 -9.93 1.34 -17.16
CA ASN A 218 -9.77 2.23 -16.02
C ASN A 218 -9.98 3.70 -16.40
N PHE A 219 -9.47 4.12 -17.57
CA PHE A 219 -9.73 5.45 -18.09
C PHE A 219 -11.22 5.71 -18.32
N LEU A 220 -11.95 4.76 -18.92
CA LEU A 220 -13.40 4.90 -19.13
C LEU A 220 -14.17 4.93 -17.80
N LEU A 221 -13.72 4.21 -16.77
CA LEU A 221 -14.30 4.31 -15.42
C LEU A 221 -14.09 5.70 -14.81
N ARG A 222 -12.90 6.29 -14.94
CA ARG A 222 -12.63 7.65 -14.46
C ARG A 222 -13.39 8.71 -15.25
N LEU A 223 -13.58 8.49 -16.55
CA LEU A 223 -14.41 9.35 -17.38
C LEU A 223 -15.89 9.27 -16.97
N ALA A 224 -16.39 8.08 -16.65
CA ALA A 224 -17.74 7.89 -16.11
C ALA A 224 -17.93 8.61 -14.76
N GLU A 225 -16.93 8.53 -13.87
CA GLU A 225 -16.88 9.26 -12.60
C GLU A 225 -16.95 10.78 -12.80
N VAL A 226 -16.23 11.32 -13.80
CA VAL A 226 -16.32 12.74 -14.17
C VAL A 226 -17.76 13.13 -14.52
N TYR A 227 -18.46 12.34 -15.34
CA TYR A 227 -19.83 12.67 -15.72
C TYR A 227 -20.81 12.69 -14.55
N TYR A 228 -20.71 11.73 -13.64
CA TYR A 228 -21.52 11.74 -12.41
C TYR A 228 -21.22 12.98 -11.55
N ASN A 229 -19.94 13.33 -11.37
CA ASN A 229 -19.56 14.48 -10.57
C ASN A 229 -20.01 15.80 -11.20
N LEU A 230 -19.89 15.97 -12.52
CA LEU A 230 -20.38 17.16 -13.20
C LEU A 230 -21.91 17.30 -13.08
N ALA A 231 -22.66 16.20 -13.20
CA ALA A 231 -24.11 16.22 -13.04
C ALA A 231 -24.51 16.58 -11.60
N TRP A 232 -23.79 16.01 -10.63
CA TRP A 232 -23.99 16.32 -9.21
C TRP A 232 -23.67 17.78 -8.90
N ILE A 233 -22.54 18.32 -9.39
CA ILE A 233 -22.13 19.72 -9.21
C ILE A 233 -23.18 20.65 -9.83
N TYR A 234 -23.63 20.39 -11.06
CA TYR A 234 -24.66 21.20 -11.70
C TYR A 234 -25.93 21.30 -10.85
N THR A 235 -26.35 20.17 -10.25
CA THR A 235 -27.60 20.08 -9.48
C THR A 235 -27.47 20.65 -8.07
N ASN A 236 -26.34 20.41 -7.39
CA ASN A 236 -26.19 20.66 -5.95
C ASN A 236 -25.24 21.82 -5.63
N SER A 237 -24.46 22.27 -6.60
CA SER A 237 -23.41 23.28 -6.42
C SER A 237 -23.17 24.06 -7.71
N ALA A 238 -24.24 24.63 -8.28
CA ALA A 238 -24.21 25.28 -9.59
C ALA A 238 -23.14 26.37 -9.72
N ASP A 239 -22.82 27.09 -8.63
CA ASP A 239 -21.77 28.11 -8.61
C ASP A 239 -20.35 27.54 -8.87
N ASN A 240 -20.16 26.25 -8.60
CA ASN A 240 -18.91 25.53 -8.87
C ASN A 240 -18.93 24.77 -10.20
N PHE A 241 -20.03 24.85 -10.96
CA PHE A 241 -20.13 24.18 -12.26
C PHE A 241 -19.34 24.93 -13.33
N ASN A 242 -18.30 24.30 -13.86
CA ASN A 242 -17.51 24.86 -14.95
C ASN A 242 -18.05 24.38 -16.31
N ARG A 243 -18.61 25.33 -17.09
CA ARG A 243 -19.15 25.03 -18.42
C ARG A 243 -18.08 24.60 -19.43
N GLU A 244 -16.88 25.18 -19.37
CA GLU A 244 -15.79 24.82 -20.28
C GLU A 244 -15.29 23.39 -20.01
N GLU A 245 -15.20 23.00 -18.74
CA GLU A 245 -14.87 21.63 -18.34
C GLU A 245 -15.92 20.63 -18.86
N TYR A 246 -17.20 20.96 -18.71
CA TYR A 246 -18.30 20.15 -19.24
C TYR A 246 -18.18 19.95 -20.77
N GLU A 247 -18.01 21.03 -21.54
CA GLU A 247 -17.90 20.92 -23.01
C GLU A 247 -16.65 20.13 -23.42
N LEU A 248 -15.55 20.25 -22.68
CA LEU A 248 -14.33 19.46 -22.91
C LEU A 248 -14.59 17.96 -22.76
N PHE A 249 -15.17 17.53 -21.64
CA PHE A 249 -15.42 16.10 -21.38
C PHE A 249 -16.54 15.52 -22.26
N LYS A 250 -17.50 16.35 -22.67
CA LYS A 250 -18.48 16.01 -23.70
C LYS A 250 -17.81 15.80 -25.06
N GLY A 251 -16.95 16.72 -25.48
CA GLY A 251 -16.19 16.57 -26.73
C GLY A 251 -15.33 15.31 -26.74
N LEU A 252 -14.65 15.02 -25.63
CA LEU A 252 -13.88 13.80 -25.46
C LEU A 252 -14.73 12.53 -25.61
N TYR A 253 -15.94 12.48 -25.04
CA TYR A 253 -16.87 11.36 -25.24
C TYR A 253 -17.14 11.11 -26.72
N LEU A 254 -17.51 12.16 -27.44
CA LEU A 254 -17.91 12.08 -28.85
C LEU A 254 -16.74 11.62 -29.74
N GLU A 255 -15.52 12.07 -29.45
CA GLU A 255 -14.34 11.59 -30.18
C GLU A 255 -14.02 10.12 -29.86
N LEU A 256 -14.18 9.69 -28.61
CA LEU A 256 -14.00 8.28 -28.24
C LEU A 256 -15.05 7.39 -28.92
N GLU A 257 -16.31 7.81 -28.96
CA GLU A 257 -17.40 7.07 -29.61
C GLU A 257 -17.11 6.84 -31.11
N LYS A 258 -16.54 7.84 -31.81
CA LYS A 258 -16.10 7.70 -33.20
C LYS A 258 -15.00 6.63 -33.37
N ILE A 259 -14.07 6.55 -32.43
CA ILE A 259 -12.94 5.62 -32.49
C ILE A 259 -13.39 4.19 -32.19
N TYR A 260 -14.20 4.01 -31.14
CA TYR A 260 -14.59 2.68 -30.66
C TYR A 260 -15.87 2.14 -31.29
N GLN A 261 -16.60 2.96 -32.06
CA GLN A 261 -17.93 2.72 -32.65
C GLN A 261 -19.05 2.54 -31.62
N GLU A 262 -18.78 1.78 -30.55
CA GLU A 262 -19.67 1.61 -29.41
C GLU A 262 -18.86 1.66 -28.11
N LEU A 263 -19.21 2.62 -27.25
CA LEU A 263 -18.64 2.72 -25.91
C LEU A 263 -19.41 1.85 -24.91
N PRO A 264 -18.74 1.24 -23.91
CA PRO A 264 -19.41 0.44 -22.90
C PRO A 264 -20.44 1.23 -22.09
N ASP A 265 -21.48 0.55 -21.63
CA ASP A 265 -22.58 1.17 -20.85
C ASP A 265 -22.09 1.90 -19.59
N VAL A 266 -20.98 1.45 -19.00
CA VAL A 266 -20.40 2.06 -17.81
C VAL A 266 -20.06 3.55 -18.00
N VAL A 267 -19.75 3.97 -19.24
CA VAL A 267 -19.48 5.38 -19.57
C VAL A 267 -20.65 6.03 -20.31
N LYS A 268 -21.37 5.28 -21.15
CA LYS A 268 -22.50 5.78 -21.94
C LYS A 268 -23.69 6.21 -21.08
N PHE A 269 -24.02 5.44 -20.05
CA PHE A 269 -25.11 5.76 -19.14
C PHE A 269 -24.88 7.09 -18.40
N PRO A 270 -23.78 7.28 -17.65
CA PRO A 270 -23.56 8.53 -16.93
C PRO A 270 -23.37 9.75 -17.85
N TYR A 271 -22.79 9.57 -19.04
CA TYR A 271 -22.78 10.62 -20.06
C TYR A 271 -24.21 11.06 -20.44
N THR A 272 -25.08 10.11 -20.74
CA THR A 272 -26.47 10.39 -21.14
C THR A 272 -27.24 11.11 -20.02
N GLU A 273 -27.05 10.69 -18.77
CA GLU A 273 -27.68 11.35 -17.61
C GLU A 273 -27.15 12.78 -17.40
N LEU A 274 -25.84 13.01 -17.59
CA LEU A 274 -25.27 14.36 -17.56
C LEU A 274 -25.88 15.27 -18.62
N ILE A 275 -26.01 14.79 -19.86
CA ILE A 275 -26.64 15.56 -20.96
C ILE A 275 -28.07 15.92 -20.60
N LYS A 276 -28.88 14.95 -20.15
CA LYS A 276 -30.26 15.23 -19.71
C LYS A 276 -30.31 16.28 -18.59
N THR A 277 -29.40 16.19 -17.63
CA THR A 277 -29.35 17.09 -16.48
C THR A 277 -29.01 18.52 -16.91
N VAL A 278 -27.98 18.70 -17.72
CA VAL A 278 -27.47 20.03 -18.09
C VAL A 278 -28.29 20.66 -19.22
N GLU A 279 -28.66 19.89 -20.24
CA GLU A 279 -29.35 20.41 -21.44
C GLU A 279 -30.87 20.31 -21.33
N GLY A 280 -31.40 19.29 -20.63
CA GLY A 280 -32.84 19.16 -20.36
C GLY A 280 -33.37 20.25 -19.43
N SER A 281 -32.51 20.88 -18.61
CA SER A 281 -32.86 21.99 -17.72
C SER A 281 -33.10 23.33 -18.43
N HIS A 282 -32.88 23.43 -19.75
CA HIS A 282 -33.17 24.64 -20.55
C HIS A 282 -34.57 24.63 -21.20
N SER A 283 -35.44 23.68 -20.82
CA SER A 283 -36.77 23.49 -21.40
C SER A 283 -37.95 23.90 -20.47
N ILE A 284 -37.70 24.72 -19.44
CA ILE A 284 -38.74 25.27 -18.54
C ILE A 284 -38.59 26.78 -18.46
#